data_AF-A0A021X4G4-F1
#
_entry.id   AF-A0A021X4G4-F1
#
_cell.length_a   1.000
_cell.length_b   1.000
_cell.length_c   1.000
_cell.angle_alpha   90.00
_cell.angle_beta   90.00
_cell.angle_gamma   90.00
#
_symmetry.space_group_name_H-M   'P 1'
#
loop_
_entity.id
_entity.type
_entity.pdbx_description
1 polymer ?
#
loop_
_entity_poly.entity_id
_entity_poly.type
_entity_poly.pdbx_seq_one_letter_code
_entity_poly.pdbx_strand_id
1 'polypeptide(L)'
;MGRLAGDSIARQQARTWKKRVDQAREDKARWGTLPAAPLAVLGAARRQMALLWWLCGDVGPSATVGARGLPPLTPDMRALIKKGYLTLARHSSYMPLNPSRRDNVLTITPAGQEALAAAHVTQAEKAYIIAARMNRMLR
;
A
#
# COMPACT_ATOMS: atom_id res chain seq x y z
N MET A 1 -48.35 2.71 -8.98
CA MET A 1 -47.16 2.71 -8.09
C MET A 1 -45.98 2.12 -8.85
N GLY A 2 -45.09 2.94 -9.41
CA GLY A 2 -43.93 2.48 -10.17
C GLY A 2 -42.77 2.12 -9.24
N ARG A 3 -42.38 0.84 -9.20
CA ARG A 3 -41.17 0.40 -8.50
C ARG A 3 -39.95 0.87 -9.31
N LEU A 4 -39.23 1.86 -8.80
CA LEU A 4 -37.90 2.24 -9.31
C LEU A 4 -36.98 1.02 -9.15
N ALA A 5 -36.66 0.38 -10.27
CA ALA A 5 -35.68 -0.70 -10.32
C ALA A 5 -34.36 -0.17 -9.74
N GLY A 6 -33.92 -0.74 -8.62
CA GLY A 6 -32.63 -0.43 -8.02
C GLY A 6 -31.51 -0.57 -9.06
N ASP A 7 -30.49 0.28 -8.95
CA ASP A 7 -29.36 0.28 -9.87
C ASP A 7 -28.83 -1.15 -10.06
N SER A 8 -28.87 -1.65 -11.30
CA SER A 8 -28.41 -2.99 -11.60
C SER A 8 -26.95 -3.15 -11.18
N ILE A 9 -26.59 -4.35 -10.72
CA ILE A 9 -25.23 -4.68 -10.26
C ILE A 9 -24.18 -4.27 -11.31
N ALA A 10 -24.49 -4.39 -12.60
CA ALA A 10 -23.65 -3.94 -13.70
C ALA A 10 -23.39 -2.41 -13.70
N ARG A 11 -24.40 -1.57 -13.40
CA ARG A 11 -24.24 -0.11 -13.29
C ARG A 11 -23.43 0.29 -12.05
N GLN A 12 -23.60 -0.43 -10.93
CA GLN A 12 -22.77 -0.23 -9.74
C GLN A 12 -21.30 -0.61 -9.98
N GLN A 13 -21.05 -1.71 -10.70
CA GLN A 13 -19.70 -2.12 -11.11
C GLN A 13 -19.06 -1.13 -12.08
N ALA A 14 -19.81 -0.60 -13.05
CA ALA A 14 -19.32 0.43 -13.96
C ALA A 14 -18.99 1.75 -13.23
N ARG A 15 -19.82 2.19 -12.28
CA ARG A 15 -19.54 3.38 -11.44
C ARG A 15 -18.31 3.21 -10.56
N THR A 16 -18.12 2.03 -9.96
CA THR A 16 -16.93 1.73 -9.15
C THR A 16 -15.67 1.63 -10.01
N TRP A 17 -15.76 1.04 -11.22
CA TRP A 17 -14.67 1.06 -12.19
C TRP A 17 -14.28 2.48 -12.59
N LYS A 18 -15.25 3.33 -12.94
CA LYS A 18 -14.99 4.73 -13.31
C LYS A 18 -14.33 5.51 -12.17
N LYS A 19 -14.83 5.40 -10.94
CA LYS A 19 -14.19 6.00 -9.75
C LYS A 19 -12.74 5.54 -9.56
N ARG A 20 -12.45 4.25 -9.75
CA ARG A 20 -11.07 3.74 -9.65
C ARG A 20 -10.16 4.28 -10.75
N VAL A 21 -10.68 4.40 -11.97
CA VAL A 21 -9.93 4.96 -13.10
C VAL A 21 -9.69 6.44 -12.91
N ASP A 22 -10.68 7.19 -12.43
CA ASP A 22 -10.56 8.63 -12.16
C ASP A 22 -9.58 8.86 -11.00
N GLN A 23 -9.65 8.08 -9.91
CA GLN A 23 -8.66 8.11 -8.84
C GLN A 23 -7.25 7.80 -9.37
N ALA A 24 -7.10 6.76 -10.20
CA ALA A 24 -5.81 6.42 -10.79
C ALA A 24 -5.29 7.50 -11.76
N ARG A 25 -6.19 8.22 -12.45
CA ARG A 25 -5.84 9.37 -13.30
C ARG A 25 -5.44 10.57 -12.48
N GLU A 26 -6.16 10.87 -11.41
CA GLU A 26 -5.82 11.93 -10.47
C GLU A 26 -4.50 11.64 -9.77
N ASP A 27 -4.26 10.41 -9.32
CA ASP A 27 -2.99 9.99 -8.76
C ASP A 27 -1.88 10.10 -9.80
N LYS A 28 -2.12 9.64 -11.04
CA LYS A 28 -1.16 9.80 -12.14
C LYS A 28 -0.90 11.26 -12.51
N ALA A 29 -1.88 12.15 -12.38
CA ALA A 29 -1.72 13.58 -12.62
C ALA A 29 -1.01 14.28 -11.46
N ARG A 30 -1.34 13.90 -10.22
CA ARG A 30 -0.77 14.43 -8.97
C ARG A 30 0.68 13.98 -8.76
N TRP A 31 1.03 12.81 -9.27
CA TRP A 31 2.37 12.20 -9.24
C TRP A 31 3.03 12.14 -10.63
N GLY A 32 2.44 12.82 -11.62
CA GLY A 32 2.88 12.80 -13.01
C GLY A 32 4.16 13.60 -13.19
N THR A 33 5.21 12.92 -13.63
CA THR A 33 6.63 13.34 -13.69
C THR A 33 7.41 13.23 -12.38
N LEU A 34 7.12 12.23 -11.55
CA LEU A 34 8.14 11.77 -10.60
C LEU A 34 9.33 11.21 -11.39
N PRO A 35 10.55 11.79 -11.26
CA PRO A 35 11.71 11.23 -11.91
C PRO A 35 11.87 9.78 -11.44
N ALA A 36 12.34 8.91 -12.33
CA ALA A 36 12.83 7.58 -11.98
C ALA A 36 14.11 7.72 -11.14
N ALA A 37 14.00 8.36 -9.97
CA ALA A 37 15.12 8.62 -9.11
C ALA A 37 15.59 7.27 -8.55
N PRO A 38 16.88 6.93 -8.71
CA PRO A 38 17.42 5.70 -8.16
C PRO A 38 17.21 5.66 -6.65
N LEU A 39 16.96 4.45 -6.14
CA LEU A 39 16.70 4.14 -4.72
C LEU A 39 17.79 4.61 -3.73
N ALA A 40 18.87 5.21 -4.25
CA ALA A 40 20.08 5.62 -3.54
C ALA A 40 20.04 7.03 -2.95
N VAL A 41 19.06 7.88 -3.31
CA VAL A 41 19.02 9.29 -2.84
C VAL A 41 18.60 9.41 -1.38
N LEU A 42 17.84 8.46 -0.85
CA LEU A 42 17.42 8.45 0.55
C LEU A 42 18.21 7.43 1.36
N GLY A 43 18.77 7.86 2.49
CA GLY A 43 19.36 6.94 3.47
C GLY A 43 18.35 5.91 3.97
N ALA A 44 18.84 4.73 4.38
CA ALA A 44 17.98 3.59 4.74
C ALA A 44 16.90 3.92 5.79
N ALA A 45 17.24 4.72 6.81
CA ALA A 45 16.29 5.14 7.84
C ALA A 45 15.12 5.97 7.27
N ARG A 46 15.42 6.91 6.37
CA ARG A 46 14.41 7.75 5.71
C ARG A 46 13.51 6.94 4.77
N ARG A 47 14.09 6.01 4.01
CA ARG A 47 13.34 5.06 3.19
C ARG A 47 12.38 4.21 4.02
N GLN A 48 12.84 3.70 5.16
CA GLN A 48 12.02 2.90 6.06
C GLN A 48 10.84 3.68 6.61
N MET A 49 11.03 4.94 7.00
CA MET A 49 9.93 5.79 7.48
C MET A 49 8.97 6.18 6.35
N ALA A 50 9.48 6.47 5.15
CA ALA A 50 8.64 6.70 3.98
C ALA A 50 7.79 5.46 3.62
N LEU A 51 8.38 4.27 3.72
CA LEU A 51 7.68 3.00 3.53
C LEU A 51 6.60 2.79 4.60
N LEU A 52 6.92 3.04 5.87
CA LEU A 52 5.98 2.93 6.99
C LEU A 52 4.81 3.91 6.82
N TRP A 53 5.09 5.16 6.41
CA TRP A 53 4.09 6.16 6.07
C TRP A 53 3.13 5.68 4.98
N TRP A 54 3.68 5.15 3.88
CA TRP A 54 2.88 4.67 2.76
C TRP A 54 2.00 3.48 3.16
N LEU A 55 2.55 2.52 3.90
CA LEU A 55 1.78 1.38 4.42
C LEU A 55 0.62 1.87 5.31
N CYS A 56 0.86 2.86 6.17
CA CYS A 56 -0.15 3.39 7.08
C CYS A 56 -1.26 4.16 6.37
N GLY A 57 -0.92 4.95 5.34
CA GLY A 57 -1.89 5.81 4.66
C GLY A 57 -2.72 5.10 3.60
N ASP A 58 -2.06 4.35 2.71
CA ASP A 58 -2.66 3.92 1.43
C ASP A 58 -3.11 2.46 1.44
N VAL A 59 -2.57 1.65 2.37
CA VAL A 59 -2.86 0.21 2.44
C VAL A 59 -3.78 -0.13 3.63
N GLY A 60 -3.76 0.70 4.68
CA GLY A 60 -4.53 0.49 5.89
C GLY A 60 -3.76 -0.31 6.95
N PRO A 61 -4.40 -0.67 8.08
CA PRO A 61 -3.72 -1.23 9.25
C PRO A 61 -3.10 -2.61 8.99
N SER A 62 -3.55 -3.32 7.95
CA SER A 62 -3.03 -4.63 7.56
C SER A 62 -2.93 -4.77 6.03
N ALA A 63 -1.87 -5.42 5.56
CA ALA A 63 -1.47 -5.49 4.16
C ALA A 63 -1.00 -6.90 3.79
N THR A 64 -1.54 -7.50 2.73
CA THR A 64 -1.04 -8.81 2.27
C THR A 64 0.22 -8.65 1.42
N VAL A 65 1.34 -9.21 1.88
CA VAL A 65 2.62 -9.18 1.17
C VAL A 65 2.49 -9.85 -0.19
N GLY A 66 2.99 -9.18 -1.24
CA GLY A 66 2.96 -9.71 -2.60
C GLY A 66 1.56 -9.81 -3.23
N ALA A 67 0.52 -9.29 -2.58
CA ALA A 67 -0.78 -9.12 -3.23
C ALA A 67 -0.69 -8.06 -4.34
N ARG A 68 -1.69 -8.05 -5.24
CA ARG A 68 -1.70 -7.16 -6.41
C ARG A 68 -1.54 -5.69 -6.00
N GLY A 69 -0.42 -5.08 -6.38
CA GLY A 69 -0.10 -3.68 -6.08
C GLY A 69 0.70 -3.45 -4.79
N LEU A 70 1.02 -4.52 -4.05
CA LEU A 70 1.94 -4.53 -2.91
C LEU A 70 3.25 -5.22 -3.28
N PRO A 71 4.40 -4.73 -2.79
CA PRO A 71 5.68 -5.37 -3.05
C PRO A 71 5.81 -6.71 -2.30
N PRO A 72 6.76 -7.57 -2.71
CA PRO A 72 7.18 -8.69 -1.88
C PRO A 72 7.77 -8.20 -0.55
N LEU A 73 8.13 -9.14 0.34
CA LEU A 73 8.78 -8.81 1.60
C LEU A 73 10.17 -8.20 1.33
N THR A 74 10.25 -6.86 1.32
CA THR A 74 11.48 -6.13 1.00
C THR A 74 12.46 -6.11 2.20
N PRO A 75 13.75 -5.81 1.98
CA PRO A 75 14.71 -5.61 3.08
C PRO A 75 14.28 -4.53 4.07
N ASP A 76 13.67 -3.44 3.61
CA ASP A 76 13.17 -2.37 4.48
C ASP A 76 11.99 -2.85 5.34
N MET A 77 11.08 -3.68 4.79
CA MET A 77 10.02 -4.32 5.59
C MET A 77 10.61 -5.23 6.67
N ARG A 78 11.63 -6.03 6.34
CA ARG A 78 12.33 -6.88 7.34
C ARG A 78 12.98 -6.04 8.43
N ALA A 79 13.58 -4.90 8.09
CA ALA A 79 14.17 -3.99 9.07
C ALA A 79 13.10 -3.37 9.99
N LEU A 80 11.96 -2.97 9.44
CA LEU A 80 10.82 -2.45 10.21
C LEU A 80 10.21 -3.53 11.14
N ILE A 81 10.16 -4.80 10.70
CA ILE A 81 9.77 -5.93 11.56
C ILE A 81 10.76 -6.11 12.71
N LYS A 82 12.06 -6.10 12.42
CA LYS A 82 13.10 -6.22 13.46
C LYS A 82 13.05 -5.08 14.48
N LYS A 83 12.63 -3.88 14.06
CA LYS A 83 12.40 -2.72 14.93
C LYS A 83 11.09 -2.78 15.71
N GLY A 84 10.22 -3.76 15.44
CA GLY A 84 8.92 -3.89 16.09
C GLY A 84 7.85 -2.90 15.58
N TYR A 85 8.09 -2.20 14.46
CA TYR A 85 7.13 -1.27 13.86
C TYR A 85 6.10 -1.98 12.96
N LEU A 86 6.47 -3.16 12.47
CA LEU A 86 5.61 -4.05 11.71
C LEU A 86 5.59 -5.44 12.34
N THR A 87 4.46 -6.12 12.27
CA THR A 87 4.36 -7.56 12.53
C THR A 87 3.99 -8.29 11.26
N LEU A 88 4.52 -9.49 11.08
CA LEU A 88 4.18 -10.36 9.95
C LEU A 88 3.48 -11.60 10.50
N ALA A 89 2.19 -11.74 10.20
CA ALA A 89 1.39 -12.89 10.57
C ALA A 89 1.03 -13.68 9.31
N ARG A 90 0.94 -15.01 9.43
CA ARG A 90 0.45 -15.85 8.33
C ARG A 90 -1.02 -16.16 8.59
N HIS A 91 -1.88 -15.66 7.72
CA HIS A 91 -3.32 -15.89 7.79
C HIS A 91 -3.73 -16.97 6.79
N SER A 92 -4.59 -17.89 7.22
CA SER A 92 -5.26 -18.81 6.31
C SER A 92 -6.49 -18.09 5.77
N SER A 93 -6.53 -17.83 4.46
CA SER A 93 -7.76 -17.35 3.83
C SER A 93 -8.54 -18.58 3.34
N TYR A 94 -9.69 -18.84 3.95
CA TYR A 94 -10.58 -19.87 3.42
C TYR A 94 -11.19 -19.34 2.12
N MET A 95 -10.66 -19.80 0.98
CA MET A 95 -11.27 -19.61 -0.33
C MET A 95 -11.82 -20.95 -0.83
N PRO A 96 -13.09 -21.01 -1.30
CA PRO A 96 -13.70 -22.25 -1.81
C PRO A 96 -12.90 -22.93 -2.93
N LEU A 97 -12.16 -22.14 -3.71
CA LEU A 97 -11.34 -22.61 -4.83
C LEU A 97 -9.87 -22.87 -4.47
N ASN A 98 -9.43 -22.50 -3.26
CA ASN A 98 -8.08 -22.80 -2.77
C ASN A 98 -8.05 -22.80 -1.22
N PRO A 99 -8.49 -23.90 -0.59
CA PRO A 99 -8.64 -23.99 0.87
C PRO A 99 -7.29 -23.97 1.62
N SER A 100 -6.18 -24.10 0.91
CA SER A 100 -4.82 -24.08 1.50
C SER A 100 -4.09 -22.76 1.27
N ARG A 101 -4.76 -21.72 0.78
CA ARG A 101 -4.12 -20.43 0.55
C ARG A 101 -3.72 -19.80 1.88
N ARG A 102 -2.40 -19.61 2.06
CA ARG A 102 -1.81 -18.91 3.19
C ARG A 102 -1.27 -17.58 2.72
N ASP A 103 -1.84 -16.51 3.22
CA ASP A 103 -1.43 -15.15 2.90
C ASP A 103 -0.56 -14.61 4.05
N ASN A 104 0.57 -13.98 3.73
CA ASN A 104 1.38 -13.29 4.74
C ASN A 104 0.85 -11.86 4.87
N VAL A 105 0.37 -11.50 6.05
CA VAL A 105 -0.24 -10.22 6.38
C VAL A 105 0.73 -9.42 7.24
N LEU A 106 1.13 -8.26 6.75
CA LEU A 106 1.84 -7.24 7.50
C LEU A 106 0.83 -6.39 8.25
N THR A 107 1.06 -6.15 9.53
CA THR A 107 0.24 -5.25 10.35
C THR A 107 1.15 -4.20 10.99
N ILE A 108 0.70 -2.96 11.02
CA ILE A 108 1.44 -1.87 11.69
C ILE A 108 1.17 -1.97 13.19
N THR A 109 2.22 -1.96 14.00
CA THR A 109 2.09 -1.99 15.45
C THR A 109 1.80 -0.59 16.01
N PRO A 110 1.29 -0.47 17.25
CA PRO A 110 1.19 0.83 17.93
C PRO A 110 2.53 1.58 17.96
N ALA A 111 3.62 0.87 18.26
CA ALA A 111 4.96 1.45 18.24
C ALA A 111 5.37 1.99 16.85
N GLY A 112 4.94 1.32 15.77
CA GLY A 112 5.14 1.81 14.41
C GLY A 112 4.31 3.06 14.10
N GLN A 113 3.08 3.14 14.61
CA GLN A 113 2.24 4.33 14.47
C GLN A 113 2.82 5.52 15.24
N GLU A 114 3.29 5.30 16.47
CA GLU A 114 3.95 6.32 17.29
C GLU A 114 5.26 6.79 16.65
N ALA A 115 6.09 5.86 16.16
CA ALA A 115 7.33 6.20 15.46
C ALA A 115 7.05 7.02 14.19
N LEU A 116 5.98 6.69 13.46
CA LEU A 116 5.56 7.46 12.29
C LEU A 116 5.03 8.84 12.67
N ALA A 117 4.26 8.96 13.76
CA ALA A 117 3.74 10.24 14.25
C ALA A 117 4.87 11.17 14.72
N ALA A 118 5.91 10.61 15.32
CA ALA A 118 7.12 11.34 15.72
C ALA A 118 8.05 11.66 14.54
N ALA A 119 7.96 10.91 13.43
CA ALA A 119 8.79 11.11 12.26
C ALA A 119 8.22 12.17 11.31
N HIS A 120 9.00 13.21 11.03
CA HIS A 120 8.66 14.15 9.98
C HIS A 120 9.04 13.58 8.60
N VAL A 121 8.06 12.95 7.93
CA VAL A 121 8.21 12.45 6.55
C VAL A 121 7.95 13.59 5.56
N THR A 122 9.02 14.05 4.91
CA THR A 122 9.01 15.14 3.93
C THR A 122 8.24 14.79 2.67
N GLN A 123 7.81 15.81 1.92
CA GLN A 123 7.10 15.61 0.65
C GLN A 123 7.98 14.87 -0.38
N ALA A 124 9.29 15.09 -0.37
CA ALA A 124 10.23 14.39 -1.25
C ALA A 124 10.30 12.88 -0.93
N GLU A 125 10.26 12.50 0.36
CA GLU A 125 10.25 11.10 0.79
C GLU A 125 8.94 10.39 0.42
N LYS A 126 7.81 11.10 0.54
CA LYS A 126 6.49 10.62 0.10
C LYS A 126 6.45 10.39 -1.41
N ALA A 127 6.91 11.39 -2.16
CA ALA A 127 7.04 11.32 -3.61
C ALA A 127 7.93 10.15 -4.04
N TYR A 128 9.05 9.95 -3.35
CA TYR A 128 9.96 8.84 -3.61
C TYR A 128 9.30 7.47 -3.42
N ILE A 129 8.64 7.21 -2.28
CA ILE A 129 8.10 5.87 -2.02
C ILE A 129 6.96 5.53 -2.98
N ILE A 130 6.18 6.54 -3.37
CA ILE A 130 5.13 6.42 -4.38
C ILE A 130 5.75 6.11 -5.75
N ALA A 131 6.80 6.83 -6.17
CA ALA A 131 7.52 6.55 -7.40
C ALA A 131 8.10 5.12 -7.41
N ALA A 132 8.73 4.70 -6.32
CA ALA A 132 9.33 3.38 -6.18
C ALA A 132 8.28 2.26 -6.30
N ARG A 133 7.08 2.47 -5.74
CA ARG A 133 5.94 1.56 -5.90
C ARG A 133 5.45 1.51 -7.35
N MET A 134 5.17 2.68 -7.94
CA MET A 134 4.63 2.77 -9.30
C MET A 134 5.56 2.13 -10.34
N ASN A 135 6.88 2.24 -10.13
CA ASN A 135 7.90 1.66 -11.01
C ASN A 135 8.34 0.24 -10.60
N ARG A 136 7.68 -0.41 -9.63
CA ARG A 136 8.01 -1.77 -9.14
C ARG A 136 9.47 -1.93 -8.70
N MET A 137 10.02 -0.90 -8.07
CA MET A 137 11.39 -0.85 -7.56
C MET A 137 11.50 -1.29 -6.09
N LEU A 138 10.38 -1.43 -5.38
CA LEU A 138 10.31 -2.03 -4.05
C LEU A 138 10.46 -3.56 -4.19
N ARG A 139 11.69 -4.07 -4.04
CA ARG A 139 12.03 -5.51 -4.12
C ARG A 139 12.76 -5.96 -2.86
#